data_AF-A0A4R6QCF0-F1
#
_entry.id   AF-A0A4R6QCF0-F1
#
_cell.length_a   1.000
_cell.length_b   1.000
_cell.length_c   1.000
_cell.angle_alpha   90.00
_cell.angle_beta   90.00
_cell.angle_gamma   90.00
#
_symmetry.space_group_name_H-M   'P 1'
#
loop_
_entity.id
_entity.type
_entity.pdbx_description
1 polymer ?
#
loop_
_entity_poly.entity_id
_entity_poly.type
_entity_poly.pdbx_seq_one_letter_code
_entity_poly.pdbx_strand_id
1 'polypeptide(L)'
;MSHLIDQIKKGAKNFAAYVKKIIDDFFKWLEDLFKSGKADEVFDDKNLFWKKISDDIISKIPKIELHQISNDLDELYSAASTANRELKNATKEFAKKTNGKAGFRNGLKSRERALEKIDSDYFGDASRLVDIAGSKVVYETVDDLYIALNKFNKEYKILKIKDRIQQPLNGYRDILMNIEMKNGHIVEFRLHLKEMDEVAEGIGHKLYEERRNLEAIYTRRELTIQEQITINKLKKQEKILYDEVWNKIKNK
;
A
#
# COMPACT_ATOMS: atom_id res chain seq x y z
N MET A 1 49.32 -5.21 1.87
CA MET A 1 48.12 -4.62 2.51
C MET A 1 46.87 -4.70 1.62
N SER A 2 46.95 -4.38 0.31
CA SER A 2 45.80 -4.49 -0.62
C SER A 2 45.26 -5.94 -0.75
N HIS A 3 46.14 -6.93 -0.84
CA HIS A 3 45.72 -8.34 -0.98
C HIS A 3 44.87 -8.85 0.21
N LEU A 4 45.23 -8.46 1.44
CA LEU A 4 44.47 -8.82 2.65
C LEU A 4 43.10 -8.13 2.67
N ILE A 5 43.04 -6.86 2.26
CA ILE A 5 41.78 -6.10 2.14
C ILE A 5 40.86 -6.76 1.10
N ASP A 6 41.41 -7.23 -0.03
CA ASP A 6 40.63 -7.92 -1.06
C ASP A 6 40.11 -9.29 -0.60
N GLN A 7 40.89 -10.04 0.17
CA GLN A 7 40.44 -11.29 0.78
C GLN A 7 39.30 -11.05 1.79
N ILE A 8 39.41 -10.02 2.64
CA ILE A 8 38.35 -9.63 3.59
C ILE A 8 37.08 -9.22 2.85
N LYS A 9 37.18 -8.38 1.80
CA LYS A 9 36.04 -7.98 0.96
C LYS A 9 35.37 -9.19 0.29
N LYS A 10 36.16 -10.13 -0.23
CA LYS A 10 35.66 -11.36 -0.86
C LYS A 10 34.95 -12.25 0.17
N GLY A 11 35.53 -12.42 1.36
CA GLY A 11 34.92 -13.16 2.48
C GLY A 11 33.58 -12.55 2.92
N ALA A 12 33.53 -11.22 3.10
CA ALA A 12 32.30 -10.51 3.45
C ALA A 12 31.22 -10.65 2.36
N LYS A 13 31.59 -10.56 1.08
CA LYS A 13 30.67 -10.76 -0.05
C LYS A 13 30.13 -12.19 -0.11
N ASN A 14 30.98 -13.20 0.13
CA ASN A 14 30.57 -14.60 0.17
C ASN A 14 29.63 -14.89 1.34
N PHE A 15 29.93 -14.35 2.53
CA PHE A 15 29.05 -14.45 3.69
C PHE A 15 27.69 -13.79 3.44
N ALA A 16 27.67 -12.58 2.88
CA ALA A 16 26.44 -11.90 2.51
C ALA A 16 25.62 -12.70 1.48
N ALA A 17 26.27 -13.33 0.50
CA ALA A 17 25.61 -14.20 -0.47
C ALA A 17 25.03 -15.47 0.17
N TYR A 18 25.74 -16.08 1.12
CA TYR A 18 25.27 -17.23 1.88
C TYR A 18 24.04 -16.90 2.74
N VAL A 19 24.09 -15.79 3.48
CA VAL A 19 22.96 -15.28 4.27
C VAL A 19 21.77 -14.98 3.35
N LYS A 20 22.00 -14.32 2.21
CA LYS A 20 20.95 -14.06 1.22
C LYS A 20 20.30 -15.36 0.74
N LYS A 21 21.09 -16.40 0.44
CA LYS A 21 20.57 -17.70 0.03
C LYS A 21 19.67 -18.32 1.10
N ILE A 22 20.10 -18.33 2.37
CA ILE A 22 19.28 -18.84 3.48
C ILE A 22 17.95 -18.09 3.57
N ILE A 23 17.99 -16.77 3.45
CA ILE A 23 16.78 -15.93 3.49
C ILE A 23 15.86 -16.27 2.31
N ASP A 24 16.41 -16.38 1.09
CA ASP A 24 15.62 -16.72 -0.09
C ASP A 24 15.02 -18.14 -0.01
N ASP A 25 15.78 -19.13 0.49
CA ASP A 25 15.31 -20.50 0.72
C ASP A 25 14.19 -20.54 1.77
N PHE A 26 14.31 -19.76 2.85
CA PHE A 26 13.27 -19.61 3.88
C PHE A 26 11.98 -19.02 3.29
N PHE A 27 12.07 -17.94 2.50
CA PHE A 27 10.90 -17.34 1.86
C PHE A 27 10.26 -18.25 0.82
N LYS A 28 11.06 -19.05 0.10
CA LYS A 28 10.53 -20.04 -0.84
C LYS A 28 9.76 -21.14 -0.10
N TRP A 29 10.35 -21.69 0.96
CA TRP A 29 9.67 -22.67 1.81
C TRP A 29 8.37 -22.11 2.39
N LEU A 30 8.36 -20.84 2.83
CA LEU A 30 7.15 -20.15 3.29
C LEU A 30 6.09 -20.05 2.20
N GLU A 31 6.45 -19.61 0.99
CA GLU A 31 5.50 -19.57 -0.13
C GLU A 31 4.87 -20.93 -0.41
N ASP A 32 5.68 -22.00 -0.36
CA ASP A 32 5.20 -23.37 -0.59
C ASP A 32 4.29 -23.83 0.56
N LEU A 33 4.59 -23.44 1.80
CA LEU A 33 3.76 -23.72 2.97
C LEU A 33 2.38 -23.05 2.85
N PHE A 34 2.31 -21.76 2.49
CA PHE A 34 1.03 -21.07 2.29
C PHE A 34 0.23 -21.67 1.13
N LYS A 35 0.87 -21.96 -0.01
CA LYS A 35 0.20 -22.62 -1.15
C LYS A 35 -0.35 -24.00 -0.78
N SER A 36 0.27 -24.69 0.16
CA SER A 36 -0.19 -26.02 0.61
C SER A 36 -1.41 -25.96 1.55
N GLY A 37 -1.79 -24.77 2.04
CA GLY A 37 -2.86 -24.60 3.04
C GLY A 37 -2.48 -25.07 4.45
N LYS A 38 -1.21 -25.46 4.68
CA LYS A 38 -0.73 -25.99 5.96
C LYS A 38 -0.12 -24.94 6.88
N ALA A 39 -0.23 -23.66 6.54
CA ALA A 39 0.33 -22.59 7.36
C ALA A 39 -0.24 -22.61 8.80
N ASP A 40 -1.51 -22.99 8.97
CA ASP A 40 -2.16 -23.14 10.28
C ASP A 40 -1.64 -24.34 11.10
N GLU A 41 -0.93 -25.30 10.48
CA GLU A 41 -0.27 -26.42 11.18
C GLU A 41 1.10 -26.02 11.75
N VAL A 42 1.66 -24.91 11.25
CA VAL A 42 3.05 -24.48 11.53
C VAL A 42 3.09 -23.18 12.34
N PHE A 43 2.12 -22.29 12.16
CA PHE A 43 2.06 -21.00 12.85
C PHE A 43 0.81 -20.89 13.72
N ASP A 44 1.02 -20.77 15.03
CA ASP A 44 -0.05 -20.49 15.99
C ASP A 44 -0.67 -19.08 15.81
N ASP A 45 0.08 -18.15 15.21
CA ASP A 45 -0.36 -16.77 14.93
C ASP A 45 0.15 -16.28 13.56
N LYS A 46 -0.66 -16.45 12.52
CA LYS A 46 -0.39 -15.91 11.17
C LYS A 46 -0.19 -14.39 11.16
N ASN A 47 -0.82 -13.66 12.09
CA ASN A 47 -0.68 -12.21 12.14
C ASN A 47 0.74 -11.79 12.56
N LEU A 48 1.38 -12.53 13.47
CA LEU A 48 2.77 -12.29 13.84
C LEU A 48 3.70 -12.46 12.63
N PHE A 49 3.43 -13.45 11.79
CA PHE A 49 4.19 -13.70 10.58
C PHE A 49 4.05 -12.57 9.55
N TRP A 50 2.82 -12.19 9.23
CA TRP A 50 2.53 -11.06 8.35
C TRP A 50 3.19 -9.77 8.83
N LYS A 51 3.08 -9.52 10.14
CA LYS A 51 3.73 -8.38 10.79
C LYS A 51 5.25 -8.41 10.60
N LYS A 52 5.89 -9.58 10.69
CA LYS A 52 7.34 -9.71 10.48
C LYS A 52 7.76 -9.37 9.05
N ILE A 53 6.98 -9.81 8.04
CA ILE A 53 7.20 -9.39 6.64
C ILE A 53 7.09 -7.87 6.52
N SER A 54 6.00 -7.31 7.06
CA SER A 54 5.74 -5.87 7.02
C SER A 54 6.87 -5.06 7.67
N ASP A 55 7.27 -5.43 8.88
CA ASP A 55 8.31 -4.75 9.65
C ASP A 55 9.67 -4.84 8.95
N ASP A 56 10.03 -5.99 8.35
CA ASP A 56 11.27 -6.14 7.57
C ASP A 56 11.31 -5.20 6.36
N ILE A 57 10.19 -5.08 5.62
CA ILE A 57 10.09 -4.18 4.47
C ILE A 57 10.13 -2.72 4.93
N ILE A 58 9.30 -2.35 5.92
CA ILE A 58 9.21 -0.98 6.45
C ILE A 58 10.55 -0.51 6.99
N SER A 59 11.33 -1.38 7.64
CA SER A 59 12.64 -1.03 8.21
C SER A 59 13.66 -0.55 7.16
N LYS A 60 13.47 -0.94 5.89
CA LYS A 60 14.37 -0.63 4.76
C LYS A 60 13.96 0.64 4.01
N ILE A 61 12.76 1.16 4.28
CA ILE A 61 12.20 2.31 3.56
C ILE A 61 12.59 3.60 4.31
N PRO A 62 13.16 4.60 3.61
CA PRO A 62 13.50 5.86 4.24
C PRO A 62 12.25 6.60 4.73
N LYS A 63 12.31 7.13 5.95
CA LYS A 63 11.23 7.94 6.53
C LYS A 63 11.31 9.38 6.04
N ILE A 64 10.97 9.59 4.77
CA ILE A 64 10.95 10.92 4.13
C ILE A 64 9.55 11.29 3.66
N GLU A 65 9.27 12.58 3.59
CA GLU A 65 8.13 13.09 2.83
C GLU A 65 8.42 12.94 1.33
N LEU A 66 7.40 12.54 0.57
CA LEU A 66 7.55 12.31 -0.85
C LEU A 66 7.10 13.55 -1.62
N HIS A 67 7.94 13.94 -2.58
CA HIS A 67 7.68 15.04 -3.49
C HIS A 67 7.88 14.56 -4.92
N GLN A 68 6.97 14.96 -5.79
CA GLN A 68 7.13 14.89 -7.23
C GLN A 68 8.21 15.88 -7.68
N ILE A 69 8.69 15.70 -8.91
CA ILE A 69 9.75 16.55 -9.48
C ILE A 69 9.26 17.98 -9.75
N SER A 70 7.95 18.18 -9.95
CA SER A 70 7.34 19.49 -10.22
C SER A 70 6.29 19.84 -9.17
N ASN A 71 6.06 21.14 -9.00
CA ASN A 71 4.94 21.69 -8.24
C ASN A 71 3.85 22.28 -9.16
N ASP A 72 4.03 22.24 -10.49
CA ASP A 72 3.03 22.68 -11.45
C ASP A 72 2.02 21.57 -11.74
N LEU A 73 0.72 21.86 -11.57
CA LEU A 73 -0.32 20.84 -11.68
C LEU A 73 -0.44 20.30 -13.10
N ASP A 74 -0.22 21.11 -14.14
CA ASP A 74 -0.34 20.65 -15.53
C ASP A 74 0.81 19.72 -15.90
N GLU A 75 2.03 20.06 -15.50
CA GLU A 75 3.21 19.19 -15.63
C GLU A 75 3.01 17.86 -14.89
N LEU A 76 2.49 17.92 -13.66
CA LEU A 76 2.19 16.73 -12.86
C LEU A 76 1.19 15.81 -13.56
N TYR A 77 0.12 16.35 -14.14
CA TYR A 77 -0.88 15.56 -14.87
C TYR A 77 -0.32 14.98 -16.17
N SER A 78 0.52 15.72 -16.88
CA SER A 78 1.21 15.24 -18.09
C SER A 78 2.14 14.06 -17.76
N ALA A 79 2.97 14.21 -16.72
CA ALA A 79 3.86 13.15 -16.22
C ALA A 79 3.06 11.94 -15.71
N ALA A 80 1.98 12.17 -14.95
CA ALA A 80 1.09 11.13 -14.46
C ALA A 80 0.41 10.34 -15.58
N SER A 81 0.03 10.98 -16.69
CA SER A 81 -0.56 10.30 -17.85
C SER A 81 0.41 9.27 -18.46
N THR A 82 1.69 9.63 -18.60
CA THR A 82 2.73 8.71 -19.07
C THR A 82 2.99 7.60 -18.06
N ALA A 83 3.17 7.96 -16.78
CA ALA A 83 3.36 7.04 -15.67
C ALA A 83 2.19 6.02 -15.53
N ASN A 84 0.95 6.45 -15.76
CA ASN A 84 -0.23 5.60 -15.64
C ASN A 84 -0.28 4.50 -16.72
N ARG A 85 0.28 4.74 -17.92
CA ARG A 85 0.37 3.71 -18.96
C ARG A 85 1.36 2.61 -18.55
N GLU A 86 2.51 3.00 -18.02
CA GLU A 86 3.50 2.09 -17.46
C GLU A 86 2.92 1.31 -16.27
N LEU A 87 2.34 2.03 -15.31
CA LEU A 87 1.69 1.45 -14.13
C LEU A 87 0.66 0.41 -14.52
N LYS A 88 -0.23 0.70 -15.48
CA LYS A 88 -1.25 -0.26 -15.95
C LYS A 88 -0.65 -1.57 -16.44
N ASN A 89 0.46 -1.51 -17.18
CA ASN A 89 1.13 -2.71 -17.68
C ASN A 89 1.79 -3.48 -16.52
N ALA A 90 2.54 -2.79 -15.67
CA ALA A 90 3.19 -3.36 -14.50
C ALA A 90 2.16 -4.06 -13.58
N THR A 91 1.02 -3.42 -13.31
CA THR A 91 -0.05 -3.99 -12.48
C THR A 91 -0.67 -5.24 -13.10
N LYS A 92 -0.88 -5.28 -14.43
CA LYS A 92 -1.41 -6.48 -15.11
C LYS A 92 -0.43 -7.65 -15.02
N GLU A 93 0.84 -7.39 -15.31
CA GLU A 93 1.89 -8.40 -15.26
C GLU A 93 2.08 -8.93 -13.84
N PHE A 94 2.16 -8.02 -12.86
CA PHE A 94 2.30 -8.37 -11.45
C PHE A 94 1.10 -9.18 -10.96
N ALA A 95 -0.13 -8.72 -11.24
CA ALA A 95 -1.35 -9.43 -10.86
C ALA A 95 -1.37 -10.86 -11.42
N LYS A 96 -1.06 -11.04 -12.72
CA LYS A 96 -0.98 -12.37 -13.34
C LYS A 96 0.07 -13.25 -12.64
N LYS A 97 1.24 -12.69 -12.34
CA LYS A 97 2.36 -13.41 -11.71
C LYS A 97 2.06 -13.83 -10.27
N THR A 98 1.28 -13.05 -9.53
CA THR A 98 0.92 -13.33 -8.13
C THR A 98 -0.47 -13.94 -7.99
N ASN A 99 -1.11 -14.37 -9.08
CA ASN A 99 -2.47 -14.90 -9.08
C ASN A 99 -3.51 -13.94 -8.43
N GLY A 100 -3.33 -12.63 -8.61
CA GLY A 100 -4.27 -11.60 -8.19
C GLY A 100 -5.07 -11.02 -9.36
N LYS A 101 -6.05 -10.18 -9.06
CA LYS A 101 -6.86 -9.47 -10.06
C LYS A 101 -6.45 -8.00 -10.13
N ALA A 102 -5.99 -7.55 -11.30
CA ALA A 102 -5.66 -6.15 -11.52
C ALA A 102 -6.92 -5.26 -11.51
N GLY A 103 -6.85 -4.12 -10.83
CA GLY A 103 -7.90 -3.11 -10.75
C GLY A 103 -7.37 -1.71 -11.08
N PHE A 104 -8.16 -0.94 -11.81
CA PHE A 104 -7.80 0.39 -12.31
C PHE A 104 -8.87 1.41 -12.02
N ARG A 105 -8.46 2.65 -11.76
CA ARG A 105 -9.37 3.80 -11.77
C ARG A 105 -9.78 4.16 -13.20
N ASN A 106 -10.92 4.83 -13.33
CA ASN A 106 -11.35 5.48 -14.57
C ASN A 106 -10.51 6.73 -14.82
N GLY A 107 -9.33 6.51 -15.41
CA GLY A 107 -8.38 7.60 -15.71
C GLY A 107 -7.52 8.02 -14.52
N LEU A 108 -7.03 9.25 -14.56
CA LEU A 108 -6.29 9.88 -13.48
C LEU A 108 -7.26 10.39 -12.41
N LYS A 109 -6.74 10.73 -11.22
CA LYS A 109 -7.49 11.48 -10.21
C LYS A 109 -8.10 12.75 -10.84
N SER A 110 -9.34 13.09 -10.51
CA SER A 110 -9.95 14.33 -10.99
C SER A 110 -9.20 15.56 -10.48
N ARG A 111 -9.11 16.61 -11.30
CA ARG A 111 -8.41 17.85 -10.94
C ARG A 111 -9.03 18.52 -9.71
N GLU A 112 -10.35 18.51 -9.61
CA GLU A 112 -11.06 18.99 -8.42
C GLU A 112 -10.57 18.29 -7.16
N ARG A 113 -10.48 16.95 -7.17
CA ARG A 113 -9.99 16.19 -6.01
C ARG A 113 -8.51 16.41 -5.73
N ALA A 114 -7.71 16.65 -6.77
CA ALA A 114 -6.30 16.99 -6.60
C ALA A 114 -6.16 18.35 -5.89
N LEU A 115 -6.87 19.39 -6.36
CA LEU A 115 -6.88 20.71 -5.75
C LEU A 115 -7.37 20.69 -4.30
N GLU A 116 -8.44 19.94 -4.01
CA GLU A 116 -8.91 19.75 -2.64
C GLU A 116 -7.81 19.21 -1.73
N LYS A 117 -7.09 18.15 -2.15
CA LYS A 117 -6.00 17.57 -1.34
C LYS A 117 -4.81 18.50 -1.22
N ILE A 118 -4.49 19.27 -2.26
CA ILE A 118 -3.41 20.27 -2.22
C ILE A 118 -3.69 21.28 -1.11
N ASP A 119 -4.91 21.81 -1.07
CA ASP A 119 -5.32 22.79 -0.08
C ASP A 119 -5.43 22.17 1.32
N SER A 120 -6.12 21.03 1.46
CA SER A 120 -6.43 20.44 2.77
C SER A 120 -5.26 19.70 3.43
N ASP A 121 -4.53 18.89 2.65
CA ASP A 121 -3.56 17.93 3.20
C ASP A 121 -2.12 18.43 3.06
N TYR A 122 -1.89 19.31 2.09
CA TYR A 122 -0.55 19.69 1.64
C TYR A 122 -0.25 21.19 1.71
N PHE A 123 -1.17 22.01 2.25
CA PHE A 123 -0.97 23.44 2.47
C PHE A 123 -0.52 24.19 1.20
N GLY A 124 -1.08 23.83 0.04
CA GLY A 124 -0.76 24.45 -1.25
C GLY A 124 0.36 23.76 -2.05
N ASP A 125 1.06 22.78 -1.49
CA ASP A 125 2.16 22.08 -2.18
C ASP A 125 1.66 20.91 -3.05
N ALA A 126 1.53 21.16 -4.36
CA ALA A 126 1.13 20.18 -5.34
C ALA A 126 2.17 19.07 -5.58
N SER A 127 3.45 19.32 -5.30
CA SER A 127 4.48 18.29 -5.44
C SER A 127 4.24 17.11 -4.51
N ARG A 128 3.45 17.27 -3.42
CA ARG A 128 3.10 16.18 -2.50
C ARG A 128 2.00 15.25 -3.02
N LEU A 129 1.42 15.53 -4.20
CA LEU A 129 0.45 14.65 -4.87
C LEU A 129 1.12 13.44 -5.50
N VAL A 130 1.27 12.38 -4.71
CA VAL A 130 1.86 11.09 -5.13
C VAL A 130 0.84 10.04 -5.58
N ASP A 131 -0.42 10.44 -5.77
CA ASP A 131 -1.54 9.54 -6.06
C ASP A 131 -2.40 9.99 -7.25
N ILE A 132 -1.87 10.85 -8.15
CA ILE A 132 -2.57 11.28 -9.37
C ILE A 132 -2.88 10.07 -10.27
N ALA A 133 -1.87 9.21 -10.48
CA ALA A 133 -2.05 7.88 -11.05
C ALA A 133 -2.03 6.83 -9.93
N GLY A 134 -2.93 5.85 -10.02
CA GLY A 134 -2.98 4.77 -9.04
C GLY A 134 -3.63 3.51 -9.58
N SER A 135 -3.18 2.36 -9.09
CA SER A 135 -3.73 1.04 -9.44
C SER A 135 -3.76 0.12 -8.22
N LYS A 136 -4.52 -0.98 -8.32
CA LYS A 136 -4.59 -2.00 -7.28
C LYS A 136 -4.44 -3.40 -7.85
N VAL A 137 -4.00 -4.34 -7.02
CA VAL A 137 -4.18 -5.78 -7.23
C VAL A 137 -4.98 -6.34 -6.07
N VAL A 138 -6.02 -7.10 -6.39
CA VAL A 138 -6.99 -7.65 -5.44
C VAL A 138 -6.72 -9.14 -5.24
N TYR A 139 -6.69 -9.58 -4.00
CA TYR A 139 -6.49 -10.98 -3.57
C TYR A 139 -7.68 -11.47 -2.76
N GLU A 140 -7.86 -12.79 -2.68
CA GLU A 140 -8.93 -13.43 -1.91
C GLU A 140 -8.52 -13.68 -0.45
N THR A 141 -7.22 -13.91 -0.19
CA THR A 141 -6.70 -14.22 1.15
C THR A 141 -5.64 -13.21 1.61
N VAL A 142 -5.47 -13.11 2.92
CA VAL A 142 -4.42 -12.27 3.52
C VAL A 142 -3.04 -12.87 3.23
N ASP A 143 -2.94 -14.20 3.18
CA ASP A 143 -1.70 -14.91 2.87
C ASP A 143 -1.19 -14.58 1.45
N ASP A 144 -2.06 -14.67 0.44
CA ASP A 144 -1.72 -14.29 -0.94
C ASP A 144 -1.28 -12.83 -1.04
N LEU A 145 -1.94 -11.95 -0.27
CA LEU A 145 -1.61 -10.53 -0.21
C LEU A 145 -0.19 -10.29 0.34
N TYR A 146 0.21 -10.97 1.42
CA TYR A 146 1.57 -10.81 1.96
C TYR A 146 2.64 -11.53 1.14
N ILE A 147 2.32 -12.64 0.49
CA ILE A 147 3.21 -13.26 -0.51
C ILE A 147 3.46 -12.29 -1.66
N ALA A 148 2.40 -11.65 -2.15
CA ALA A 148 2.51 -10.63 -3.16
C ALA A 148 3.33 -9.44 -2.67
N LEU A 149 3.11 -8.95 -1.44
CA LEU A 149 3.92 -7.86 -0.88
C LEU A 149 5.42 -8.20 -0.87
N ASN A 150 5.78 -9.40 -0.43
CA ASN A 150 7.17 -9.84 -0.40
C ASN A 150 7.79 -9.89 -1.82
N LYS A 151 7.04 -10.39 -2.82
CA LYS A 151 7.46 -10.37 -4.24
C LYS A 151 7.61 -8.95 -4.76
N PHE A 152 6.63 -8.08 -4.46
CA PHE A 152 6.64 -6.69 -4.87
C PHE A 152 7.89 -5.97 -4.39
N ASN A 153 8.26 -6.15 -3.11
CA ASN A 153 9.46 -5.56 -2.52
C ASN A 153 10.78 -6.02 -3.18
N LYS A 154 10.80 -7.20 -3.82
CA LYS A 154 11.98 -7.69 -4.56
C LYS A 154 12.08 -7.09 -5.98
N GLU A 155 10.97 -6.61 -6.54
CA GLU A 155 10.88 -6.18 -7.94
C GLU A 155 10.76 -4.67 -8.10
N TYR A 156 10.15 -3.99 -7.13
CA TYR A 156 9.88 -2.56 -7.16
C TYR A 156 10.49 -1.87 -5.95
N LYS A 157 11.05 -0.69 -6.19
CA LYS A 157 11.53 0.18 -5.12
C LYS A 157 10.34 0.89 -4.47
N ILE A 158 10.01 0.48 -3.26
CA ILE A 158 8.96 1.11 -2.45
C ILE A 158 9.53 2.37 -1.80
N LEU A 159 8.89 3.52 -2.04
CA LEU A 159 9.27 4.81 -1.45
C LEU A 159 8.54 5.09 -0.13
N LYS A 160 7.29 4.62 -0.02
CA LYS A 160 6.46 4.73 1.17
C LYS A 160 5.48 3.57 1.20
N ILE A 161 5.19 3.06 2.38
CA ILE A 161 4.21 1.99 2.59
C ILE A 161 3.34 2.32 3.80
N LYS A 162 2.06 1.96 3.71
CA LYS A 162 1.11 1.94 4.81
C LYS A 162 0.44 0.59 4.81
N ASP A 163 0.84 -0.27 5.73
CA ASP A 163 0.20 -1.54 5.97
C ASP A 163 -1.01 -1.35 6.90
N ARG A 164 -2.18 -1.22 6.28
CA ARG A 164 -3.43 -1.04 7.02
C ARG A 164 -4.03 -2.36 7.46
N ILE A 165 -3.47 -3.51 7.08
CA ILE A 165 -3.82 -4.78 7.74
C ILE A 165 -3.35 -4.73 9.20
N GLN A 166 -2.11 -4.29 9.41
CA GLN A 166 -1.51 -4.15 10.75
C GLN A 166 -2.01 -2.89 11.49
N GLN A 167 -2.25 -1.79 10.77
CA GLN A 167 -2.75 -0.54 11.35
C GLN A 167 -4.00 -0.01 10.59
N PRO A 168 -5.20 -0.56 10.89
CA PRO A 168 -6.41 -0.26 10.14
C PRO A 168 -6.85 1.22 10.19
N LEU A 169 -7.39 1.72 9.08
CA LEU A 169 -7.96 3.06 8.99
C LEU A 169 -9.47 2.98 9.22
N ASN A 170 -9.95 3.28 10.43
CA ASN A 170 -11.36 3.06 10.82
C ASN A 170 -11.83 1.63 10.46
N GLY A 171 -10.98 0.63 10.69
CA GLY A 171 -11.26 -0.77 10.32
C GLY A 171 -11.00 -1.13 8.85
N TYR A 172 -10.90 -0.18 7.93
CA TYR A 172 -10.52 -0.47 6.55
C TYR A 172 -9.07 -0.96 6.45
N ARG A 173 -8.85 -1.98 5.61
CA ARG A 173 -7.62 -2.78 5.54
C ARG A 173 -7.19 -2.99 4.09
N ASP A 174 -5.96 -2.60 3.79
CA ASP A 174 -5.24 -2.79 2.54
C ASP A 174 -3.74 -2.56 2.78
N ILE A 175 -2.92 -2.72 1.75
CA ILE A 175 -1.53 -2.22 1.76
C ILE A 175 -1.38 -1.19 0.67
N LEU A 176 -1.10 0.05 1.06
CA LEU A 176 -0.85 1.16 0.15
C LEU A 176 0.65 1.39 0.04
N MET A 177 1.15 1.46 -1.19
CA MET A 177 2.55 1.75 -1.50
C MET A 177 2.64 2.92 -2.47
N ASN A 178 3.72 3.69 -2.36
CA ASN A 178 4.15 4.64 -3.37
C ASN A 178 5.44 4.16 -4.02
N ILE A 179 5.48 4.18 -5.35
CA ILE A 179 6.62 3.75 -6.15
C ILE A 179 6.93 4.78 -7.24
N GLU A 180 8.16 4.78 -7.74
CA GLU A 180 8.61 5.64 -8.84
C GLU A 180 8.50 4.91 -10.18
N MET A 181 7.90 5.56 -11.18
CA MET A 181 7.88 5.08 -12.57
C MET A 181 9.14 5.51 -13.32
N LYS A 182 9.39 4.99 -14.53
CA LYS A 182 10.63 5.29 -15.29
C LYS A 182 10.83 6.77 -15.59
N ASN A 183 9.75 7.53 -15.70
CA ASN A 183 9.80 8.98 -15.91
C ASN A 183 10.03 9.77 -14.61
N GLY A 184 10.32 9.12 -13.48
CA GLY A 184 10.52 9.74 -12.17
C GLY A 184 9.23 10.14 -11.46
N HIS A 185 8.06 9.94 -12.07
CA HIS A 185 6.78 10.29 -11.44
C HIS A 185 6.39 9.23 -10.40
N ILE A 186 6.02 9.70 -9.21
CA ILE A 186 5.58 8.84 -8.11
C ILE A 186 4.10 8.51 -8.29
N VAL A 187 3.75 7.23 -8.12
CA VAL A 187 2.38 6.74 -8.26
C VAL A 187 1.95 5.93 -7.04
N GLU A 188 0.63 5.72 -6.91
CA GLU A 188 0.02 4.85 -5.89
C GLU A 188 -0.15 3.43 -6.42
N PHE A 189 0.34 2.43 -5.69
CA PHE A 189 0.09 1.01 -5.94
C PHE A 189 -0.48 0.38 -4.68
N ARG A 190 -1.58 -0.37 -4.80
CA ARG A 190 -2.24 -0.95 -3.63
C ARG A 190 -2.45 -2.45 -3.76
N LEU A 191 -2.33 -3.16 -2.65
CA LEU A 191 -2.73 -4.57 -2.51
C LEU A 191 -4.00 -4.62 -1.67
N HIS A 192 -5.07 -5.18 -2.21
CA HIS A 192 -6.40 -5.16 -1.65
C HIS A 192 -6.91 -6.57 -1.38
N LEU A 193 -7.87 -6.69 -0.47
CA LEU A 193 -8.66 -7.89 -0.26
C LEU A 193 -10.02 -7.70 -0.91
N LYS A 194 -10.51 -8.72 -1.62
CA LYS A 194 -11.76 -8.65 -2.37
C LYS A 194 -12.96 -8.30 -1.50
N GLU A 195 -13.13 -8.97 -0.37
CA GLU A 195 -14.26 -8.72 0.53
C GLU A 195 -14.20 -7.32 1.16
N MET A 196 -13.00 -6.77 1.35
CA MET A 196 -12.83 -5.39 1.81
C MET A 196 -13.26 -4.40 0.72
N ASP A 197 -12.91 -4.68 -0.54
CA ASP A 197 -13.29 -3.86 -1.68
C ASP A 197 -14.80 -3.87 -1.93
N GLU A 198 -15.45 -5.03 -1.86
CA GLU A 198 -16.91 -5.17 -2.03
C GLU A 198 -17.68 -4.28 -1.03
N VAL A 199 -17.23 -4.22 0.22
CA VAL A 199 -17.84 -3.36 1.23
C VAL A 199 -17.47 -1.89 1.05
N ALA A 200 -16.22 -1.61 0.66
CA ALA A 200 -15.75 -0.25 0.40
C ALA A 200 -16.41 0.40 -0.81
N GLU A 201 -16.77 -0.37 -1.84
CA GLU A 201 -17.50 0.08 -3.03
C GLU A 201 -19.02 0.22 -2.76
N GLY A 202 -19.52 -0.41 -1.68
CA GLY A 202 -20.91 -0.34 -1.24
C GLY A 202 -21.17 0.70 -0.13
N ILE A 203 -21.73 0.24 0.99
CA ILE A 203 -22.10 1.09 2.13
C ILE A 203 -20.89 1.82 2.76
N GLY A 204 -19.70 1.22 2.67
CA GLY A 204 -18.46 1.85 3.14
C GLY A 204 -18.15 3.16 2.41
N HIS A 205 -18.45 3.24 1.11
CA HIS A 205 -18.25 4.46 0.33
C HIS A 205 -19.10 5.62 0.87
N LYS A 206 -20.37 5.36 1.14
CA LYS A 206 -21.32 6.39 1.61
C LYS A 206 -20.90 6.98 2.96
N LEU A 207 -20.53 6.11 3.92
CA LEU A 207 -20.05 6.53 5.24
C LEU A 207 -18.77 7.37 5.12
N TYR A 208 -17.84 6.92 4.27
CA TYR A 208 -16.60 7.64 4.00
C TYR A 208 -16.85 9.02 3.39
N GLU A 209 -17.73 9.12 2.39
CA GLU A 209 -18.04 10.39 1.73
C GLU A 209 -18.71 11.39 2.67
N GLU A 210 -19.69 10.95 3.47
CA GLU A 210 -20.34 11.80 4.46
C GLU A 210 -19.33 12.33 5.48
N ARG A 211 -18.49 11.44 6.02
CA ARG A 211 -17.45 11.83 6.98
C ARG A 211 -16.45 12.79 6.36
N ARG A 212 -15.99 12.51 5.13
CA ARG A 212 -15.04 13.36 4.40
C ARG A 212 -15.62 14.75 4.18
N ASN A 213 -16.88 14.85 3.78
CA ASN A 213 -17.53 16.14 3.53
C ASN A 213 -17.63 16.97 4.82
N LEU A 214 -17.90 16.33 5.96
CA LEU A 214 -17.88 17.00 7.26
C LEU A 214 -16.47 17.41 7.67
N GLU A 215 -15.47 16.54 7.50
CA GLU A 215 -14.07 16.87 7.81
C GLU A 215 -13.53 18.00 6.91
N ALA A 216 -14.00 18.12 5.66
CA ALA A 216 -13.65 19.22 4.77
C ALA A 216 -14.17 20.58 5.25
N ILE A 217 -15.14 20.64 6.16
CA ILE A 217 -15.57 21.91 6.78
C ILE A 217 -14.46 22.45 7.68
N TYR A 218 -13.69 21.58 8.33
CA TYR A 218 -12.62 21.96 9.25
C TYR A 218 -11.53 22.82 8.60
N THR A 219 -11.31 22.65 7.29
CA THR A 219 -10.32 23.45 6.56
C THR A 219 -10.76 24.90 6.38
N ARG A 220 -12.05 25.21 6.56
CA ARG A 220 -12.64 26.54 6.38
C ARG A 220 -13.02 27.22 7.71
N ARG A 221 -13.41 26.43 8.71
CA ARG A 221 -13.75 26.89 10.07
C ARG A 221 -13.64 25.76 11.07
N GLU A 222 -13.60 26.08 12.36
CA GLU A 222 -13.72 25.06 13.39
C GLU A 222 -15.06 24.29 13.29
N LEU A 223 -15.00 23.01 13.62
CA LEU A 223 -16.17 22.15 13.65
C LEU A 223 -17.01 22.43 14.90
N THR A 224 -18.33 22.38 14.76
CA THR A 224 -19.24 22.40 15.90
C THR A 224 -19.15 21.08 16.67
N ILE A 225 -19.55 21.11 17.94
CA ILE A 225 -19.64 19.89 18.78
C ILE A 225 -20.50 18.82 18.09
N GLN A 226 -21.61 19.22 17.45
CA GLN A 226 -22.49 18.29 16.75
C GLN A 226 -21.82 17.65 15.52
N GLU A 227 -21.08 18.42 14.72
CA GLU A 227 -20.31 17.89 13.58
C GLU A 227 -19.22 16.92 14.06
N GLN A 228 -18.53 17.25 15.15
CA GLN A 228 -17.52 16.37 15.74
C GLN A 228 -18.11 15.05 16.25
N ILE A 229 -19.28 15.11 16.89
CA ILE A 229 -20.03 13.91 17.33
C ILE A 229 -20.43 13.07 16.12
N THR A 230 -20.94 13.69 15.05
CA THR A 230 -21.32 12.99 13.82
C THR A 230 -20.13 12.31 13.15
N ILE A 231 -18.99 13.00 13.01
CA ILE A 231 -17.74 12.41 12.49
C ILE A 231 -17.32 11.19 13.30
N ASN A 232 -17.36 11.27 14.63
CA ASN A 232 -16.98 10.15 15.50
C ASN A 232 -17.96 8.98 15.37
N LYS A 233 -19.26 9.25 15.21
CA LYS A 233 -20.28 8.23 14.93
C LYS A 233 -20.01 7.52 13.59
N LEU A 234 -19.71 8.26 12.54
CA LEU A 234 -19.37 7.71 11.21
C LEU A 234 -18.10 6.86 11.27
N LYS A 235 -17.03 7.33 11.95
CA LYS A 235 -15.80 6.53 12.16
C LYS A 235 -16.10 5.21 12.89
N LYS A 236 -16.97 5.24 13.90
CA LYS A 236 -17.38 4.02 14.63
C LYS A 236 -18.17 3.07 13.73
N GLN A 237 -19.07 3.59 12.90
CA GLN A 237 -19.84 2.78 11.94
C GLN A 237 -18.95 2.15 10.87
N GLU A 238 -18.02 2.92 10.29
CA GLU A 238 -16.98 2.38 9.38
C GLU A 238 -16.20 1.24 10.07
N LYS A 239 -15.75 1.47 11.32
CA LYS A 239 -14.97 0.47 12.06
C LYS A 239 -15.73 -0.82 12.30
N ILE A 240 -16.98 -0.75 12.75
CA ILE A 240 -17.83 -1.93 12.95
C ILE A 240 -17.98 -2.69 11.63
N LEU A 241 -18.37 -1.97 10.57
CA LEU A 241 -18.60 -2.53 9.24
C LEU A 241 -17.38 -3.30 8.73
N TYR A 242 -16.19 -2.70 8.77
CA TYR A 242 -14.99 -3.35 8.25
C TYR A 242 -14.43 -4.43 9.19
N ASP A 243 -14.60 -4.31 10.50
CA ASP A 243 -14.17 -5.36 11.44
C ASP A 243 -15.03 -6.62 11.33
N GLU A 244 -16.33 -6.47 11.01
CA GLU A 244 -17.21 -7.62 10.70
C GLU A 244 -16.70 -8.40 9.48
N VAL A 245 -16.27 -7.71 8.42
CA VAL A 245 -15.65 -8.34 7.25
C VAL A 245 -14.32 -8.97 7.63
N TRP A 246 -13.47 -8.25 8.36
CA TRP A 246 -12.15 -8.75 8.78
C TRP A 246 -12.25 -10.06 9.55
N ASN A 247 -13.17 -10.15 10.51
CA ASN A 247 -13.36 -11.35 11.32
C ASN A 247 -13.77 -12.58 10.49
N LYS A 248 -14.36 -12.40 9.31
CA LYS A 248 -14.73 -13.49 8.38
C LYS A 248 -13.56 -13.93 7.50
N ILE A 249 -12.59 -13.07 7.24
CA ILE A 249 -11.53 -13.32 6.24
C ILE A 249 -10.14 -13.53 6.85
N LYS A 250 -9.88 -13.08 8.08
CA LYS A 250 -8.55 -13.14 8.71
C LYS A 250 -7.99 -14.55 8.92
N ASN A 251 -8.83 -15.58 8.86
CA ASN A 251 -8.47 -16.99 9.05
C ASN A 251 -8.79 -17.84 7.81
N LYS A 252 -9.16 -17.22 6.68
CA LYS A 252 -9.30 -17.92 5.40
C LYS A 252 -7.92 -18.14 4.81
#